data_AF-A0A7C1M1Z8-F1
#
_entry.id   AF-A0A7C1M1Z8-F1
#
_cell.length_a   1.000
_cell.length_b   1.000
_cell.length_c   1.000
_cell.angle_alpha   90.00
_cell.angle_beta   90.00
_cell.angle_gamma   90.00
#
_symmetry.space_group_name_H-M   'P 1'
#
loop_
_entity.id
_entity.type
_entity.pdbx_description
1 polymer ?
#
loop_
_entity_poly.entity_id
_entity_poly.type
_entity_poly.pdbx_seq_one_letter_code
_entity_poly.pdbx_strand_id
1 'polypeptide(L)'
;MFPGIEAYANLEFIVSRLEQFVEIELTPKVSRTLNVLLAALRNLLQENRYIRKDIMTLMLDFLQIRKILAKREKKASQIEKEVKKWVFKLQNRLKRRKLESNPQNIKWQQSSFKLSCEEAWQQWIRLVNSYREGLYKAYDVEELDFTNNAKEQLFHRSKHNFKALLGRKNVARAFLNHGGLHVQLLDIDFTKKNVTNVLLACETPLIEAQRKEFNAQYATVRRTWRIREKDTGNFTQFKHNLTQLERI
;
A
#
# COMPACT_ATOMS: atom_id res chain seq x y z
N MET A 1 -8.72 0.29 1.04
CA MET A 1 -8.74 -0.98 1.80
C MET A 1 -7.56 -1.82 1.30
N PHE A 2 -6.78 -2.45 2.19
CA PHE A 2 -5.63 -3.26 1.77
C PHE A 2 -6.13 -4.53 1.06
N PRO A 3 -5.60 -4.87 -0.14
CA PRO A 3 -6.06 -6.04 -0.89
C PRO A 3 -6.00 -7.36 -0.12
N GLY A 4 -4.99 -7.52 0.75
CA GLY A 4 -4.84 -8.73 1.58
C GLY A 4 -5.93 -8.89 2.64
N ILE A 5 -6.43 -7.80 3.23
CA ILE A 5 -7.53 -7.86 4.20
C ILE A 5 -8.84 -8.24 3.50
N GLU A 6 -9.07 -7.67 2.32
CA GLU A 6 -10.23 -7.98 1.49
C GLU A 6 -10.20 -9.45 1.04
N ALA A 7 -9.06 -9.94 0.56
CA ALA A 7 -8.89 -11.36 0.19
C ALA A 7 -9.16 -12.31 1.37
N TYR A 8 -8.68 -11.96 2.58
CA TYR A 8 -8.95 -12.76 3.77
C TYR A 8 -10.45 -12.79 4.10
N ALA A 9 -11.12 -11.64 4.09
CA ALA A 9 -12.56 -11.55 4.36
C ALA A 9 -13.39 -12.33 3.33
N ASN A 10 -12.98 -12.29 2.06
CA ASN A 10 -13.61 -13.07 1.00
C ASN A 10 -13.42 -14.57 1.20
N LEU A 11 -12.22 -15.02 1.60
CA LEU A 11 -11.96 -16.42 1.91
C LEU A 11 -12.81 -16.89 3.11
N GLU A 12 -12.93 -16.06 4.15
CA GLU A 12 -13.78 -16.30 5.32
C GLU A 12 -15.25 -16.46 4.92
N PHE A 13 -15.74 -15.62 4.00
CA PHE A 13 -17.09 -15.73 3.44
C PHE A 13 -17.29 -17.00 2.58
N ILE A 14 -16.31 -17.36 1.74
CA ILE A 14 -16.40 -18.58 0.92
C ILE A 14 -16.46 -19.81 1.81
N VAL A 15 -15.65 -19.87 2.86
CA VAL A 15 -15.66 -20.98 3.84
C VAL A 15 -17.03 -21.07 4.52
N SER A 16 -17.58 -19.96 5.00
CA SER A 16 -18.90 -19.98 5.67
C SER A 16 -20.04 -20.39 4.73
N ARG A 17 -19.95 -20.09 3.43
CA ARG A 17 -20.89 -20.58 2.42
C ARG A 17 -20.71 -22.06 2.12
N LEU A 18 -19.48 -22.56 2.04
CA LEU A 18 -19.20 -23.97 1.79
C LEU A 18 -19.62 -24.87 2.97
N GLU A 19 -19.54 -24.37 4.20
CA GLU A 19 -20.00 -25.08 5.40
C GLU A 19 -21.50 -25.39 5.37
N GLN A 20 -22.32 -24.54 4.74
CA GLN A 20 -23.76 -24.76 4.57
C GLN A 20 -24.08 -26.01 3.72
N PHE A 21 -23.14 -26.45 2.87
CA PHE A 21 -23.33 -27.64 2.05
C PHE A 21 -22.96 -28.94 2.76
N VAL A 22 -22.31 -28.86 3.93
CA VAL A 22 -22.01 -30.04 4.77
C VAL A 22 -23.29 -30.57 5.44
N GLU A 23 -24.28 -29.71 5.64
CA GLU A 23 -25.58 -30.07 6.23
C GLU A 23 -26.51 -30.80 5.24
N ILE A 24 -26.13 -30.89 3.96
CA ILE A 24 -26.88 -31.59 2.91
C ILE A 24 -26.42 -33.06 2.86
N GLU A 25 -27.34 -34.00 2.64
CA GLU A 25 -27.03 -35.42 2.43
C GLU A 25 -26.28 -35.65 1.11
N LEU A 26 -24.96 -35.44 1.13
CA LEU A 26 -24.09 -35.64 -0.01
C LEU A 26 -23.57 -37.09 -0.09
N THR A 27 -23.31 -37.56 -1.31
CA THR A 27 -22.64 -38.85 -1.52
C THR A 27 -21.30 -38.91 -0.76
N PRO A 28 -20.90 -40.07 -0.21
CA PRO A 28 -19.71 -40.17 0.64
C PRO A 28 -18.42 -39.64 0.00
N LYS A 29 -18.28 -39.79 -1.33
CA LYS A 29 -17.15 -39.29 -2.10
C LYS A 29 -17.12 -37.76 -2.14
N VAL A 30 -18.25 -37.13 -2.43
CA VAL A 30 -18.38 -35.66 -2.49
C VAL A 30 -18.22 -35.06 -1.10
N SER A 31 -18.84 -35.66 -0.09
CA SER A 31 -18.68 -35.25 1.31
C SER A 31 -17.21 -35.29 1.76
N ARG A 32 -16.48 -36.38 1.43
CA ARG A 32 -15.05 -36.48 1.75
C ARG A 32 -14.23 -35.39 1.08
N THR A 33 -14.45 -35.12 -0.21
CA THR A 33 -13.72 -34.07 -0.94
C THR A 33 -14.03 -32.68 -0.39
N LEU A 34 -15.29 -32.39 -0.09
CA LEU A 34 -15.71 -31.11 0.50
C LEU A 34 -15.05 -30.89 1.87
N ASN A 35 -15.02 -31.93 2.72
CA ASN A 35 -14.40 -31.87 4.04
C ASN A 35 -12.88 -31.63 3.97
N VAL A 36 -12.19 -32.28 3.03
CA VAL A 36 -10.75 -32.06 2.81
C VAL A 36 -10.48 -30.62 2.35
N LEU A 37 -11.30 -30.11 1.44
CA LEU A 37 -11.19 -28.73 0.95
C LEU A 37 -11.46 -27.71 2.07
N LEU A 38 -12.52 -27.90 2.87
CA LEU A 38 -12.83 -27.05 4.02
C LEU A 38 -11.69 -27.06 5.05
N ALA A 39 -11.10 -28.23 5.34
CA ALA A 39 -9.95 -28.32 6.24
C ALA A 39 -8.75 -27.52 5.72
N ALA A 40 -8.41 -27.65 4.43
CA ALA A 40 -7.34 -26.89 3.81
C ALA A 40 -7.58 -25.37 3.86
N LEU A 41 -8.81 -24.93 3.56
CA LEU A 41 -9.18 -23.50 3.61
C LEU A 41 -9.15 -22.94 5.03
N ARG A 42 -9.61 -23.70 6.04
CA ARG A 42 -9.53 -23.32 7.45
C ARG A 42 -8.09 -23.18 7.92
N ASN A 43 -7.21 -24.12 7.53
CA ASN A 43 -5.79 -24.03 7.83
C ASN A 43 -5.16 -22.77 7.23
N LEU A 44 -5.46 -22.45 5.96
CA LEU A 44 -4.99 -21.22 5.32
C LEU A 44 -5.48 -19.95 6.03
N LEU A 45 -6.75 -19.91 6.44
CA LEU A 45 -7.28 -18.78 7.24
C LEU A 45 -6.57 -18.65 8.58
N GLN A 46 -6.30 -19.78 9.24
CA GLN A 46 -5.65 -19.81 10.54
C GLN A 46 -4.19 -19.36 10.47
N GLU A 47 -3.44 -19.85 9.49
CA GLU A 47 -2.07 -19.43 9.20
C GLU A 47 -1.98 -17.93 8.93
N ASN A 48 -2.93 -17.35 8.19
CA ASN A 48 -2.86 -15.92 7.84
C ASN A 48 -3.54 -14.99 8.86
N ARG A 49 -4.11 -15.53 9.95
CA ARG A 49 -4.88 -14.76 10.94
C ARG A 49 -4.04 -13.70 11.65
N TYR A 50 -2.78 -14.02 11.98
CA TYR A 50 -1.89 -13.07 12.67
C TYR A 50 -1.55 -11.89 11.76
N ILE A 51 -1.24 -12.14 10.48
CA ILE A 51 -0.94 -11.10 9.48
C ILE A 51 -2.12 -10.14 9.34
N ARG A 52 -3.36 -10.65 9.25
CA ARG A 52 -4.55 -9.80 9.21
C ARG A 52 -4.66 -8.91 10.44
N LYS A 53 -4.45 -9.47 11.64
CA LYS A 53 -4.51 -8.71 12.91
C LYS A 53 -3.43 -7.63 12.96
N ASP A 54 -2.22 -7.94 12.51
CA ASP A 54 -1.09 -7.03 12.48
C ASP A 54 -1.36 -5.84 11.54
N ILE A 55 -1.80 -6.11 10.30
CA ILE A 55 -2.15 -5.05 9.34
C ILE A 55 -3.29 -4.18 9.88
N MET A 56 -4.32 -4.79 10.48
CA MET A 56 -5.44 -4.04 11.07
C MET A 56 -4.96 -3.12 12.21
N THR A 57 -4.07 -3.61 13.07
CA THR A 57 -3.50 -2.83 14.17
C THR A 57 -2.68 -1.64 13.65
N LEU A 58 -1.75 -1.89 12.73
CA LEU A 58 -0.92 -0.85 12.12
C LEU A 58 -1.76 0.16 11.34
N MET A 59 -2.81 -0.29 10.64
CA MET A 59 -3.66 0.59 9.85
C MET A 59 -4.40 1.61 10.72
N LEU A 60 -4.87 1.22 11.91
CA LEU A 60 -5.51 2.15 12.83
C LEU A 60 -4.54 3.27 13.26
N ASP A 61 -3.31 2.91 13.61
CA ASP A 61 -2.30 3.88 14.01
C ASP A 61 -1.88 4.78 12.83
N PHE A 62 -1.78 4.21 11.62
CA PHE A 62 -1.49 4.95 10.39
C PHE A 62 -2.60 5.96 10.04
N LEU A 63 -3.87 5.55 10.14
CA LEU A 63 -5.00 6.44 9.89
C LEU A 63 -5.05 7.59 10.90
N GLN A 64 -4.68 7.34 12.16
CA GLN A 64 -4.59 8.38 13.18
C GLN A 64 -3.53 9.43 12.82
N ILE A 65 -2.30 9.02 12.50
CA ILE A 65 -1.24 9.98 12.15
C ILE A 65 -1.57 10.70 10.84
N ARG A 66 -2.14 10.01 9.85
CA ARG A 66 -2.62 10.63 8.62
C ARG A 66 -3.67 11.70 8.90
N LYS A 67 -4.62 11.45 9.81
CA LYS A 67 -5.64 12.44 10.21
C LYS A 67 -5.02 13.64 10.91
N ILE A 68 -3.99 13.45 11.73
CA ILE A 68 -3.25 14.54 12.38
C ILE A 68 -2.57 15.41 11.31
N LEU A 69 -1.80 14.77 10.41
CA LEU A 69 -1.06 15.46 9.34
C LEU A 69 -1.95 16.01 8.21
N ALA A 70 -3.24 15.69 8.20
CA ALA A 70 -4.18 16.26 7.24
C ALA A 70 -4.74 17.63 7.67
N LYS A 71 -4.51 18.07 8.92
CA LYS A 71 -5.06 19.30 9.49
C LYS A 71 -4.26 20.53 9.04
N ARG A 72 -4.51 20.97 7.81
CA ARG A 72 -3.81 22.09 7.15
C ARG A 72 -4.01 23.45 7.82
N GLU A 73 -5.14 23.65 8.47
CA GLU A 73 -5.49 24.89 9.17
C GLU A 73 -4.67 25.12 10.46
N LYS A 74 -3.89 24.13 10.90
CA LYS A 74 -3.16 24.18 12.15
C LYS A 74 -1.71 24.58 11.93
N LYS A 75 -1.20 25.45 12.81
CA LYS A 75 0.22 25.81 12.88
C LYS A 75 1.11 24.62 13.18
N ALA A 76 2.37 24.67 12.76
CA ALA A 76 3.37 23.61 12.96
C ALA A 76 3.46 23.16 14.43
N SER A 77 3.47 24.11 15.37
CA SER A 77 3.56 23.82 16.81
C SER A 77 2.39 22.99 17.34
N GLN A 78 1.19 23.14 16.78
CA GLN A 78 0.01 22.36 17.16
C GLN A 78 0.10 20.94 16.59
N ILE A 79 0.53 20.80 15.33
CA ILE A 79 0.74 19.51 14.70
C ILE A 79 1.84 18.73 15.42
N GLU A 80 2.98 19.36 15.71
CA GLU A 80 4.08 18.73 16.45
C GLU A 80 3.61 18.19 17.82
N LYS A 81 2.77 18.96 18.54
CA LYS A 81 2.17 18.50 19.81
C LYS A 81 1.29 17.26 19.62
N GLU A 82 0.45 17.22 18.59
CA GLU A 82 -0.41 16.07 18.30
C GLU A 82 0.42 14.84 17.88
N VAL A 83 1.44 15.02 17.04
CA VAL A 83 2.34 13.94 16.62
C VAL A 83 3.15 13.41 17.81
N LYS A 84 3.66 14.28 18.69
CA LYS A 84 4.33 13.86 19.94
C LYS A 84 3.42 13.00 20.82
N LYS A 85 2.15 13.36 20.98
CA LYS A 85 1.17 12.55 21.72
C LYS A 85 0.97 11.18 21.06
N TRP A 86 0.93 11.12 19.73
CA TRP A 86 0.84 9.86 18.99
C TRP A 86 2.09 8.99 19.17
N VAL A 87 3.29 9.56 19.05
CA VAL A 87 4.57 8.87 19.31
C VAL A 87 4.61 8.34 20.74
N PHE A 88 4.21 9.14 21.73
CA PHE A 88 4.18 8.73 23.13
C PHE A 88 3.28 7.51 23.37
N LYS A 89 2.14 7.42 22.67
CA LYS A 89 1.27 6.21 22.74
C LYS A 89 1.99 4.97 22.21
N LEU A 90 2.71 5.08 21.10
CA LEU A 90 3.49 3.96 20.54
C LEU A 90 4.63 3.54 21.48
N GLN A 91 5.35 4.52 22.01
CA GLN A 91 6.41 4.30 23.00
C GLN A 91 5.88 3.55 24.24
N ASN A 92 4.72 3.94 24.76
CA ASN A 92 4.10 3.24 25.89
C ASN A 92 3.71 1.80 25.56
N ARG A 93 3.24 1.52 24.34
CA ARG A 93 2.96 0.14 23.89
C ARG A 93 4.23 -0.69 23.81
N LEU A 94 5.33 -0.14 23.29
CA LEU A 94 6.63 -0.81 23.25
C LEU A 94 7.20 -1.07 24.65
N LYS A 95 7.12 -0.09 25.56
CA LYS A 95 7.54 -0.25 26.96
C LYS A 95 6.79 -1.36 27.68
N ARG A 96 5.48 -1.48 27.47
CA ARG A 96 4.67 -2.59 28.03
C ARG A 96 5.14 -3.96 27.52
N ARG A 97 5.69 -4.02 26.31
CA ARG A 97 6.25 -5.23 25.70
C ARG A 97 7.75 -5.43 26.01
N LYS A 98 8.35 -4.57 26.85
CA LYS A 98 9.79 -4.57 27.20
C LYS A 98 10.71 -4.41 25.96
N LEU A 99 10.25 -3.69 24.95
CA LEU A 99 11.02 -3.41 23.73
C LEU A 99 11.62 -1.99 23.75
N GLU A 100 12.69 -1.82 22.96
CA GLU A 100 13.35 -0.52 22.80
C GLU A 100 12.37 0.53 22.25
N SER A 101 12.34 1.66 22.94
CA SER A 101 11.37 2.74 22.71
C SER A 101 12.05 4.10 22.56
N ASN A 102 13.34 4.19 22.84
CA ASN A 102 14.10 5.42 22.72
C ASN A 102 14.42 5.70 21.24
N PRO A 103 13.98 6.84 20.66
CA PRO A 103 14.18 7.14 19.25
C PRO A 103 15.64 7.13 18.79
N GLN A 104 16.59 7.45 19.69
CA GLN A 104 18.02 7.50 19.38
C GLN A 104 18.67 6.12 19.27
N ASN A 105 18.14 5.13 20.01
CA ASN A 105 18.69 3.78 20.05
C ASN A 105 18.16 2.89 18.91
N ILE A 106 17.06 3.30 18.28
CA ILE A 106 16.40 2.53 17.21
C ILE A 106 17.23 2.64 15.92
N LYS A 107 17.85 1.52 15.53
CA LYS A 107 18.56 1.39 14.26
C LYS A 107 17.57 1.37 13.08
N TRP A 108 18.01 1.90 11.95
CA TRP A 108 17.26 1.75 10.72
C TRP A 108 17.22 0.28 10.31
N GLN A 109 16.04 -0.19 9.90
CA GLN A 109 15.84 -1.51 9.32
C GLN A 109 15.22 -1.35 7.93
N GLN A 110 15.64 -2.21 7.00
CA GLN A 110 15.05 -2.26 5.67
C GLN A 110 13.63 -2.84 5.75
N SER A 111 12.68 -2.23 5.06
CA SER A 111 11.31 -2.73 4.96
C SER A 111 11.31 -4.14 4.35
N SER A 112 10.93 -5.15 5.13
CA SER A 112 10.76 -6.52 4.68
C SER A 112 9.37 -7.05 5.07
N PHE A 113 8.90 -8.08 4.36
CA PHE A 113 7.62 -8.74 4.68
C PHE A 113 7.64 -9.52 6.00
N LYS A 114 8.82 -9.68 6.62
CA LYS A 114 9.02 -10.37 7.90
C LYS A 114 8.99 -9.42 9.11
N LEU A 115 8.81 -8.11 8.87
CA LEU A 115 8.78 -7.13 9.94
C LEU A 115 7.56 -7.34 10.85
N SER A 116 7.82 -7.38 12.15
CA SER A 116 6.80 -7.38 13.18
C SER A 116 6.11 -6.02 13.30
N CYS A 117 4.93 -6.01 13.92
CA CYS A 117 4.22 -4.76 14.26
C CYS A 117 5.09 -3.81 15.10
N GLU A 118 5.84 -4.37 16.04
CA GLU A 118 6.66 -3.62 16.97
C GLU A 118 7.84 -2.95 16.27
N GLU A 119 8.48 -3.65 15.35
CA GLU A 119 9.54 -3.08 14.51
C GLU A 119 8.99 -1.97 13.62
N ALA A 120 7.77 -2.12 13.08
CA ALA A 120 7.12 -1.06 12.32
C ALA A 120 6.89 0.20 13.18
N TRP A 121 6.41 0.04 14.42
CA TRP A 121 6.27 1.15 15.37
C TRP A 121 7.62 1.80 15.71
N GLN A 122 8.67 1.00 15.91
CA GLN A 122 10.02 1.52 16.14
C GLN A 122 10.50 2.38 14.95
N GLN A 123 10.30 1.90 13.71
CA GLN A 123 10.67 2.68 12.53
C GLN A 123 9.86 3.98 12.41
N TRP A 124 8.58 3.99 12.78
CA TRP A 124 7.80 5.23 12.80
C TRP A 124 8.29 6.24 13.84
N ILE A 125 8.60 5.78 15.05
CA ILE A 125 9.19 6.62 16.11
C ILE A 125 10.50 7.23 15.63
N ARG A 126 11.37 6.41 15.02
CA ARG A 126 12.64 6.85 14.43
C ARG A 126 12.42 7.90 13.34
N LEU A 127 11.49 7.67 12.41
CA LEU A 127 11.19 8.59 11.32
C LEU A 127 10.73 9.95 11.84
N VAL A 128 9.80 9.98 12.80
CA VAL A 128 9.35 11.26 13.38
C VAL A 128 10.51 12.03 14.01
N ASN A 129 11.44 11.33 14.68
CA ASN A 129 12.62 11.95 15.27
C ASN A 129 13.59 12.48 14.19
N SER A 130 13.89 11.68 13.16
CA SER A 130 14.82 12.05 12.08
C SER A 130 14.34 13.24 11.24
N TYR A 131 13.02 13.34 11.00
CA TYR A 131 12.46 14.42 10.18
C TYR A 131 11.97 15.62 10.99
N ARG A 132 12.12 15.62 12.32
CA ARG A 132 11.52 16.63 13.21
C ARG A 132 11.77 18.08 12.80
N GLU A 133 12.98 18.40 12.36
CA GLU A 133 13.39 19.76 11.98
C GLU A 133 12.69 20.29 10.72
N GLY A 134 12.26 19.40 9.82
CA GLY A 134 11.66 19.77 8.52
C GLY A 134 10.18 19.41 8.39
N LEU A 135 9.71 18.41 9.14
CA LEU A 135 8.38 17.79 8.94
C LEU A 135 7.23 18.78 9.09
N TYR A 136 7.38 19.79 9.96
CA TYR A 136 6.30 20.71 10.31
C TYR A 136 6.42 22.10 9.67
N LYS A 137 7.57 22.43 9.05
CA LYS A 137 7.82 23.78 8.52
C LYS A 137 6.81 24.20 7.45
N ALA A 138 6.32 23.24 6.66
CA ALA A 138 5.32 23.49 5.63
C ALA A 138 3.98 24.01 6.20
N TYR A 139 3.67 23.78 7.48
CA TYR A 139 2.41 24.22 8.09
C TYR A 139 2.40 25.70 8.46
N ASP A 140 3.57 26.33 8.52
CA ASP A 140 3.69 27.76 8.87
C ASP A 140 3.79 28.66 7.62
N VAL A 141 3.82 28.08 6.42
CA VAL A 141 3.93 28.83 5.16
C VAL A 141 2.59 28.77 4.42
N GLU A 142 1.87 29.90 4.38
CA GLU A 142 0.51 30.00 3.83
C GLU A 142 0.44 29.74 2.31
N GLU A 143 1.53 29.98 1.58
CA GLU A 143 1.63 29.83 0.12
C GLU A 143 2.14 28.45 -0.32
N LEU A 144 2.59 27.62 0.62
CA LEU A 144 3.12 26.29 0.29
C LEU A 144 1.97 25.31 0.14
N ASP A 145 1.57 25.11 -1.10
CA ASP A 145 0.67 24.02 -1.45
C ASP A 145 1.25 22.70 -0.95
N PHE A 146 0.63 22.10 0.07
CA PHE A 146 0.82 20.70 0.49
C PHE A 146 0.31 19.77 -0.62
N THR A 147 0.98 19.81 -1.75
CA THR A 147 0.65 19.02 -2.91
C THR A 147 1.72 17.97 -3.04
N ASN A 148 1.27 16.72 -2.99
CA ASN A 148 1.90 15.58 -3.65
C ASN A 148 1.80 15.83 -5.17
N ASN A 149 2.36 16.97 -5.62
CA ASN A 149 1.98 17.66 -6.83
C ASN A 149 2.35 16.79 -8.02
N ALA A 150 1.60 16.87 -9.11
CA ALA A 150 2.01 16.20 -10.35
C ALA A 150 3.47 16.55 -10.69
N LYS A 151 3.89 17.78 -10.37
CA LYS A 151 5.28 18.29 -10.46
C LYS A 151 6.26 17.59 -9.52
N GLU A 152 5.93 17.38 -8.25
CA GLU A 152 6.81 16.69 -7.27
C GLU A 152 6.90 15.19 -7.59
N GLN A 153 5.80 14.57 -8.01
CA GLN A 153 5.80 13.20 -8.54
C GLN A 153 6.61 13.08 -9.83
N LEU A 154 6.53 14.06 -10.74
CA LEU A 154 7.37 14.13 -11.94
C LEU A 154 8.84 14.26 -11.55
N PHE A 155 9.15 15.14 -10.60
CA PHE A 155 10.52 15.36 -10.12
C PHE A 155 11.10 14.10 -9.48
N HIS A 156 10.33 13.40 -8.65
CA HIS A 156 10.74 12.14 -8.05
C HIS A 156 10.88 11.01 -9.07
N ARG A 157 9.98 10.93 -10.07
CA ARG A 157 10.07 9.95 -11.17
C ARG A 157 11.28 10.21 -12.05
N SER A 158 11.50 11.45 -12.46
CA SER A 158 12.69 11.86 -13.21
C SER A 158 13.96 11.56 -12.43
N LYS A 159 14.02 11.91 -11.13
CA LYS A 159 15.17 11.61 -10.26
C LYS A 159 15.42 10.11 -10.10
N HIS A 160 14.36 9.30 -10.02
CA HIS A 160 14.47 7.84 -9.94
C HIS A 160 15.00 7.26 -11.26
N ASN A 161 14.45 7.69 -12.40
CA ASN A 161 14.89 7.27 -13.73
C ASN A 161 16.35 7.66 -13.98
N PHE A 162 16.78 8.86 -13.58
CA PHE A 162 18.17 9.28 -13.64
C PHE A 162 19.10 8.41 -12.77
N LYS A 163 18.68 8.04 -11.56
CA LYS A 163 19.45 7.12 -10.69
C LYS A 163 19.55 5.71 -11.27
N ALA A 164 18.50 5.25 -11.95
CA ALA A 164 18.47 3.94 -12.60
C ALA A 164 19.38 3.90 -13.84
N LEU A 165 19.39 4.98 -14.64
CA LEU A 165 20.20 5.09 -15.86
C LEU A 165 21.71 5.25 -15.59
N LEU A 166 22.10 6.06 -14.60
CA LEU A 166 23.51 6.44 -14.38
C LEU A 166 24.19 5.67 -13.25
N GLY A 167 23.45 4.84 -12.52
CA GLY A 167 23.93 4.15 -11.33
C GLY A 167 24.32 5.10 -10.18
N ARG A 168 24.92 4.55 -9.11
CA ARG A 168 25.21 5.32 -7.87
C ARG A 168 26.34 6.34 -7.99
N LYS A 169 27.16 6.33 -9.06
CA LYS A 169 28.47 6.99 -9.00
C LYS A 169 28.57 8.42 -9.50
N ASN A 170 27.61 9.03 -10.21
CA ASN A 170 27.80 10.42 -10.69
C ASN A 170 26.51 11.26 -10.84
N VAL A 171 25.47 10.98 -10.06
CA VAL A 171 24.17 11.69 -10.18
C VAL A 171 24.31 13.20 -9.94
N ALA A 172 25.15 13.64 -9.00
CA ALA A 172 25.34 15.06 -8.70
C ALA A 172 26.02 15.83 -9.84
N ARG A 173 27.01 15.22 -10.49
CA ARG A 173 27.80 15.84 -11.57
C ARG A 173 27.01 15.91 -12.88
N ALA A 174 26.23 14.88 -13.19
CA ALA A 174 25.31 14.87 -14.33
C ALA A 174 24.16 15.86 -14.15
N PHE A 175 23.62 16.00 -12.94
CA PHE A 175 22.57 16.98 -12.64
C PHE A 175 23.09 18.43 -12.71
N LEU A 176 24.33 18.68 -12.29
CA LEU A 176 25.00 19.97 -12.49
C LEU A 176 25.24 20.27 -13.99
N ASN A 177 25.65 19.27 -14.77
CA ASN A 177 25.96 19.46 -16.19
C ASN A 177 24.71 19.59 -17.09
N HIS A 178 23.61 18.91 -16.75
CA HIS A 178 22.34 18.98 -17.50
C HIS A 178 21.30 19.91 -16.85
N GLY A 179 21.61 20.48 -15.69
CA GLY A 179 20.75 21.42 -14.97
C GLY A 179 20.40 22.65 -15.82
N GLY A 180 21.35 23.13 -16.63
CA GLY A 180 21.12 24.26 -17.56
C GLY A 180 20.06 23.98 -18.63
N LEU A 181 20.04 22.76 -19.20
CA LEU A 181 19.01 22.34 -20.17
C LEU A 181 17.62 22.19 -19.53
N HIS A 182 17.56 21.87 -18.24
CA HIS A 182 16.30 21.77 -17.50
C HIS A 182 15.83 23.11 -16.91
N VAL A 183 16.73 24.04 -16.62
CA VAL A 183 16.38 25.44 -16.29
C VAL A 183 15.82 26.16 -17.52
N GLN A 184 16.31 25.85 -18.73
CA GLN A 184 15.70 26.34 -19.98
C GLN A 184 14.25 25.86 -20.18
N LEU A 185 13.79 24.80 -19.49
CA LEU A 185 12.39 24.36 -19.50
C LEU A 185 11.48 25.18 -18.57
N LEU A 186 12.04 26.02 -17.69
CA LEU A 186 11.25 26.94 -16.85
C LEU A 186 10.75 28.16 -17.63
N ASP A 187 11.43 28.53 -18.72
CA ASP A 187 11.11 29.70 -19.56
C ASP A 187 10.36 29.35 -20.87
N ILE A 188 10.00 28.07 -21.09
CA ILE A 188 9.25 27.66 -22.29
C ILE A 188 7.75 27.68 -22.00
N ASP A 189 7.02 28.45 -22.81
CA ASP A 189 5.56 28.41 -22.83
C ASP A 189 5.04 27.00 -23.17
N PHE A 190 4.27 26.43 -22.24
CA PHE A 190 3.68 25.08 -22.31
C PHE A 190 2.52 24.99 -23.30
N THR A 191 2.76 25.34 -24.56
CA THR A 191 1.82 25.09 -25.66
C THR A 191 1.85 23.61 -26.06
N LYS A 192 0.69 23.09 -26.52
CA LYS A 192 0.53 21.67 -26.90
C LYS A 192 1.61 21.17 -27.90
N LYS A 193 2.08 22.03 -28.81
CA LYS A 193 3.13 21.68 -29.79
C LYS A 193 4.50 21.46 -29.12
N ASN A 194 4.89 22.33 -28.19
CA ASN A 194 6.20 22.27 -27.54
C ASN A 194 6.31 21.12 -26.53
N VAL A 195 5.22 20.84 -25.79
CA VAL A 195 5.16 19.69 -24.87
C VAL A 195 5.37 18.36 -25.61
N THR A 196 4.83 18.25 -26.82
CA THR A 196 4.96 17.03 -27.63
C THR A 196 6.40 16.83 -28.10
N ASN A 197 7.09 17.89 -28.51
CA ASN A 197 8.51 17.80 -28.91
C ASN A 197 9.43 17.47 -27.72
N VAL A 198 9.16 18.02 -26.53
CA VAL A 198 9.91 17.71 -25.30
C VAL A 198 9.68 16.25 -24.86
N LEU A 199 8.45 15.75 -25.00
CA LEU A 199 8.12 14.36 -24.69
C LEU A 199 8.68 13.36 -25.72
N LEU A 200 8.78 13.75 -26.99
CA LEU A 200 9.34 12.92 -28.07
C LEU A 200 10.87 12.85 -28.04
N ALA A 201 11.55 13.93 -27.62
CA ALA A 201 13.02 13.95 -27.47
C ALA A 201 13.54 13.01 -26.36
N CYS A 202 12.67 12.54 -25.46
CA CYS A 202 12.98 11.48 -24.52
C CYS A 202 12.26 10.21 -25.02
N GLU A 203 12.90 9.27 -25.72
CA GLU A 203 12.24 8.07 -26.30
C GLU A 203 11.67 7.06 -25.25
N THR A 204 11.70 7.39 -23.97
CA THR A 204 11.25 6.56 -22.84
C THR A 204 9.72 6.37 -22.70
N PRO A 205 8.83 7.34 -23.06
CA PRO A 205 7.37 7.20 -22.97
C PRO A 205 6.78 6.12 -23.85
N LEU A 206 7.40 5.81 -25.00
CA LEU A 206 6.94 4.73 -25.90
C LEU A 206 7.11 3.36 -25.24
N ILE A 207 8.21 3.15 -24.52
CA ILE A 207 8.48 1.92 -23.77
C ILE A 207 7.59 1.85 -22.50
N GLU A 208 7.35 2.98 -21.83
CA GLU A 208 6.44 3.05 -20.69
C GLU A 208 4.95 2.91 -21.07
N ALA A 209 4.55 3.30 -22.29
CA ALA A 209 3.19 3.17 -22.79
C ALA A 209 2.76 1.70 -22.94
N GLN A 210 3.60 0.84 -23.49
CA GLN A 210 3.35 -0.61 -23.58
C GLN A 210 3.27 -1.25 -22.18
N ARG A 211 4.09 -0.76 -21.24
CA ARG A 211 4.05 -1.21 -19.83
C ARG A 211 2.76 -0.77 -19.11
N LYS A 212 2.19 0.38 -19.50
CA LYS A 212 0.90 0.88 -19.00
C LYS A 212 -0.27 0.01 -19.48
N GLU A 213 -0.27 -0.44 -20.73
CA GLU A 213 -1.28 -1.38 -21.24
C GLU A 213 -1.21 -2.74 -20.53
N PHE A 214 -0.01 -3.29 -20.36
CA PHE A 214 0.18 -4.54 -19.63
C PHE A 214 -0.27 -4.41 -18.16
N ASN A 215 0.08 -3.31 -17.48
CA ASN A 215 -0.37 -3.02 -16.12
C ASN A 215 -1.88 -2.71 -16.06
N ALA A 216 -2.48 -2.15 -17.11
CA ALA A 216 -3.91 -1.94 -17.20
C ALA A 216 -4.66 -3.27 -17.30
N GLN A 217 -4.18 -4.21 -18.13
CA GLN A 217 -4.71 -5.57 -18.19
C GLN A 217 -4.58 -6.28 -16.83
N TYR A 218 -3.42 -6.18 -16.18
CA TYR A 218 -3.19 -6.75 -14.84
C TYR A 218 -4.05 -6.09 -13.75
N ALA A 219 -4.34 -4.78 -13.86
CA ALA A 219 -5.25 -4.07 -12.98
C ALA A 219 -6.70 -4.49 -13.22
N THR A 220 -7.09 -4.80 -14.45
CA THR A 220 -8.41 -5.34 -14.80
C THR A 220 -8.57 -6.77 -14.27
N VAL A 221 -7.55 -7.62 -14.41
CA VAL A 221 -7.52 -8.95 -13.79
C VAL A 221 -7.53 -8.87 -12.26
N ARG A 222 -6.81 -7.91 -11.66
CA ARG A 222 -6.93 -7.67 -10.20
C ARG A 222 -8.29 -7.12 -9.79
N ARG A 223 -8.98 -6.36 -10.65
CA ARG A 223 -10.36 -5.87 -10.41
C ARG A 223 -11.38 -7.00 -10.54
N THR A 224 -11.16 -8.00 -11.41
CA THR A 224 -12.01 -9.21 -11.43
C THR A 224 -11.79 -10.10 -10.21
N TRP A 225 -10.65 -9.97 -9.52
CA TRP A 225 -10.47 -10.56 -8.18
C TRP A 225 -11.10 -9.72 -7.05
N ARG A 226 -11.50 -8.47 -7.31
CA ARG A 226 -12.29 -7.61 -6.39
C ARG A 226 -13.79 -7.87 -6.53
N ILE A 227 -14.22 -9.13 -6.55
CA ILE A 227 -15.64 -9.42 -6.42
C ILE A 227 -15.98 -9.25 -4.93
N ARG A 228 -16.35 -8.01 -4.58
CA ARG A 228 -17.41 -7.78 -3.60
C ARG A 228 -18.64 -8.51 -4.10
N GLU A 229 -19.35 -9.19 -3.20
CA GLU A 229 -20.78 -9.56 -3.27
C GLU A 229 -21.48 -9.18 -4.58
N LYS A 230 -21.11 -9.82 -5.68
CA LYS A 230 -22.03 -10.07 -6.77
C LYS A 230 -22.42 -11.50 -6.55
N ASP A 231 -23.71 -11.72 -6.35
CA ASP A 231 -24.26 -13.06 -6.45
C ASP A 231 -24.01 -13.51 -7.90
N THR A 232 -22.88 -14.17 -8.13
CA THR A 232 -22.48 -14.62 -9.46
C THR A 232 -23.34 -15.81 -9.91
N GLY A 233 -24.23 -16.30 -9.05
CA GLY A 233 -24.97 -17.54 -9.26
C GLY A 233 -24.08 -18.79 -9.16
N ASN A 234 -22.77 -18.65 -8.87
CA ASN A 234 -21.89 -19.81 -8.80
C ASN A 234 -22.27 -20.75 -7.64
N PHE A 235 -22.70 -20.18 -6.50
CA PHE A 235 -23.16 -20.99 -5.37
C PHE A 235 -24.52 -21.65 -5.64
N THR A 236 -25.43 -20.98 -6.36
CA THR A 236 -26.71 -21.58 -6.76
C THR A 236 -26.51 -22.67 -7.82
N GLN A 237 -25.59 -22.46 -8.77
CA GLN A 237 -25.18 -23.46 -9.75
C GLN A 237 -24.47 -24.64 -9.08
N PHE A 238 -23.59 -24.38 -8.11
CA PHE A 238 -22.94 -25.44 -7.32
C PHE A 238 -23.97 -26.26 -6.54
N LYS A 239 -24.93 -25.60 -5.87
CA LYS A 239 -26.06 -26.28 -5.22
C LYS A 239 -26.84 -27.14 -6.20
N HIS A 240 -27.16 -26.61 -7.37
CA HIS A 240 -27.87 -27.34 -8.42
C HIS A 240 -27.10 -28.58 -8.87
N ASN A 241 -25.79 -28.46 -9.12
CA ASN A 241 -24.93 -29.58 -9.49
C ASN A 241 -24.87 -30.65 -8.39
N LEU A 242 -24.84 -30.26 -7.12
CA LEU A 242 -24.88 -31.20 -6.00
C LEU A 242 -26.21 -31.98 -5.96
N THR A 243 -27.35 -31.29 -6.11
CA THR A 243 -28.67 -31.96 -6.16
C THR A 243 -28.88 -32.85 -7.38
N GLN A 244 -28.16 -32.60 -8.49
CA GLN A 244 -28.18 -33.49 -9.66
C GLN A 244 -27.38 -34.78 -9.41
N LEU A 245 -26.31 -34.72 -8.61
CA LEU A 245 -25.51 -35.88 -8.22
C LEU A 245 -26.22 -36.78 -7.20
N GLU A 246 -27.24 -36.29 -6.49
CA GLU A 246 -28.12 -37.10 -5.62
C GLU A 246 -29.11 -37.97 -6.40
N ARG A 247 -29.34 -37.68 -7.70
CA ARG A 247 -30.31 -38.39 -8.55
C ARG A 247 -29.70 -39.54 -9.36
N ILE A 248 -28.41 -39.82 -9.18
CA ILE A 248 -27.66 -40.94 -9.81
C ILE A 248 -27.27 -41.91 -8.70
#